data_AF-A0A165YVG2-F1
#
_entry.id   AF-A0A165YVG2-F1
#
_cell.length_a   1.000
_cell.length_b   1.000
_cell.length_c   1.000
_cell.angle_alpha   90.00
_cell.angle_beta   90.00
_cell.angle_gamma   90.00
#
_symmetry.space_group_name_H-M   'P 1'
#
loop_
_entity.id
_entity.type
_entity.pdbx_description
1 polymer ?
#
loop_
_entity_poly.entity_id
_entity_poly.type
_entity_poly.pdbx_seq_one_letter_code
_entity_poly.pdbx_strand_id
1 'polypeptide(L)' 'MDYPKDRPFNGYIIRQYDPAYQPYDNTFQGVDSNGEPITGFCKSAEEVEALINEYINDEAI' A
#
# COMPACT_ATOMS: atom_id res chain seq x y z
N MET A 1 -14.57 -11.08 -8.06
CA MET A 1 -13.42 -10.17 -8.01
C MET A 1 -12.61 -10.62 -6.81
N ASP A 2 -11.39 -11.12 -7.01
CA ASP A 2 -10.54 -11.52 -5.89
C ASP A 2 -9.80 -10.28 -5.35
N TYR A 3 -10.16 -9.91 -4.12
CA TYR A 3 -9.51 -8.89 -3.33
C TYR A 3 -9.11 -9.51 -1.98
N PRO A 4 -8.05 -8.99 -1.33
CA PRO A 4 -7.18 -7.90 -1.79
C PRO A 4 -6.30 -8.28 -2.98
N LYS A 5 -5.92 -7.29 -3.80
CA LYS A 5 -4.90 -7.45 -4.85
C LYS A 5 -3.58 -6.88 -4.34
N ASP A 6 -2.63 -7.77 -4.11
CA ASP A 6 -1.31 -7.42 -3.59
C ASP A 6 -0.31 -7.29 -4.75
N ARG A 7 0.42 -6.16 -4.80
CA ARG A 7 1.47 -5.90 -5.78
C ARG A 7 2.80 -5.66 -5.05
N PRO A 8 3.86 -6.45 -5.29
CA PRO A 8 5.16 -6.20 -4.68
C PRO A 8 5.79 -4.90 -5.22
N PHE A 9 6.43 -4.14 -4.33
CA PHE A 9 7.09 -2.86 -4.64
C PHE A 9 8.26 -2.60 -3.68
N ASN A 10 9.50 -2.57 -4.19
CA ASN A 10 10.73 -2.24 -3.42
C ASN A 10 10.90 -2.98 -2.07
N GLY A 11 10.50 -4.26 -1.99
CA GLY A 11 10.57 -5.05 -0.74
C GLY A 11 9.33 -4.96 0.15
N TYR A 12 8.34 -4.15 -0.25
CA TYR A 12 7.04 -3.95 0.38
C TYR A 12 5.91 -4.45 -0.54
N ILE A 13 4.69 -4.38 -0.06
CA ILE A 13 3.49 -4.83 -0.76
C ILE A 13 2.49 -3.67 -0.82
N ILE A 14 2.06 -3.33 -2.03
CA ILE A 14 0.96 -2.41 -2.26
C ILE A 14 -0.33 -3.23 -2.33
N ARG A 15 -1.12 -3.16 -1.27
CA ARG A 15 -2.39 -3.85 -1.12
C ARG A 15 -3.53 -2.98 -1.61
N GLN A 16 -4.23 -3.44 -2.64
CA GLN A 16 -5.50 -2.85 -3.09
C GLN A 16 -6.66 -3.58 -2.44
N TYR A 17 -7.56 -2.85 -1.80
CA TYR A 17 -8.75 -3.41 -1.18
C TYR A 17 -9.96 -3.40 -2.11
N ASP A 18 -10.98 -4.20 -1.74
CA ASP A 18 -12.23 -4.27 -2.48
C ASP A 18 -13.00 -2.94 -2.36
N PRO A 19 -13.28 -2.25 -3.49
CA PRO A 19 -14.04 -1.00 -3.47
C PRO A 19 -15.49 -1.19 -3.00
N ALA A 20 -16.06 -2.40 -3.06
CA ALA A 20 -17.42 -2.67 -2.57
C ALA A 20 -17.54 -2.58 -1.05
N TYR A 21 -16.42 -2.71 -0.32
CA TYR A 21 -16.38 -2.64 1.14
C TYR A 21 -15.79 -1.32 1.66
N GLN A 22 -15.48 -0.37 0.77
CA GLN A 22 -14.86 0.90 1.15
C GLN A 22 -15.55 2.10 0.48
N PRO A 23 -15.63 3.24 1.18
CA PRO A 23 -16.31 4.43 0.65
C PRO A 23 -15.60 5.09 -0.53
N TYR A 24 -14.38 4.65 -0.87
CA TYR A 24 -13.56 5.21 -1.94
C TYR A 24 -13.22 4.12 -2.96
N ASP A 25 -13.50 4.39 -4.24
CA ASP A 25 -13.05 3.57 -5.36
C ASP A 25 -11.51 3.56 -5.40
N ASN A 26 -10.91 2.38 -5.24
CA ASN A 26 -9.46 2.14 -5.33
C ASN A 26 -8.63 2.65 -4.14
N THR A 27 -8.88 2.08 -2.97
CA THR A 27 -8.04 2.30 -1.80
C THR A 27 -6.85 1.34 -1.81
N PHE A 28 -5.67 1.95 -1.72
CA PHE A 28 -4.41 1.25 -1.58
C PHE A 28 -3.82 1.50 -0.20
N GLN A 29 -3.02 0.55 0.25
CA GLN A 29 -2.19 0.66 1.44
C GLN A 29 -0.87 -0.08 1.20
N GLY A 30 0.23 0.54 1.57
CA GLY A 30 1.53 -0.12 1.65
C GLY A 30 1.61 -0.91 2.94
N VAL A 31 1.96 -2.18 2.82
CA VAL A 31 2.26 -3.08 3.93
C VAL A 31 3.66 -3.67 3.76
N ASP A 32 4.29 -4.06 4.86
CA ASP A 32 5.57 -4.75 4.85
C ASP A 32 5.43 -6.23 4.45
N SER A 33 6.54 -6.96 4.46
CA SER A 33 6.57 -8.40 4.17
C SER A 33 5.80 -9.26 5.19
N ASN A 34 5.51 -8.73 6.38
CA ASN A 34 4.71 -9.36 7.42
C ASN A 34 3.22 -8.99 7.32
N GLY A 35 2.87 -8.06 6.43
CA GLY A 35 1.51 -7.53 6.27
C GLY A 35 1.18 -6.38 7.23
N GLU A 36 2.18 -5.82 7.91
CA GLU A 36 2.04 -4.65 8.79
C GLU A 36 1.92 -3.36 7.96
N PRO A 37 0.95 -2.48 8.28
CA PRO A 37 0.73 -1.27 7.51
C PRO A 37 1.85 -0.25 7.72
N ILE A 38 2.53 0.12 6.65
CA ILE A 38 3.58 1.15 6.65
C ILE A 38 3.07 2.50 6.13
N THR A 39 1.99 2.51 5.34
CA THR A 39 1.35 3.74 4.87
C THR A 39 -0.05 3.90 5.44
N GLY A 40 -0.57 5.13 5.34
CA GLY A 40 -1.99 5.41 5.59
C GLY A 40 -2.91 4.59 4.69
N PHE A 41 -4.12 4.35 5.19
CA PHE A 41 -5.21 3.69 4.47
C PHE A 41 -5.93 4.67 3.54
N CYS A 42 -6.67 4.15 2.55
CA CYS A 42 -7.40 4.95 1.56
C CYS A 42 -6.51 5.89 0.73
N LYS A 43 -5.30 5.47 0.37
CA LYS A 43 -4.41 6.25 -0.50
C LYS A 43 -4.50 5.77 -1.94
N SER A 44 -4.09 6.61 -2.88
CA SER A 44 -3.89 6.21 -4.29
C SER A 44 -2.64 5.35 -4.43
N ALA A 45 -2.56 4.51 -5.47
CA ALA A 45 -1.40 3.65 -5.71
C ALA A 45 -0.08 4.46 -5.78
N GLU A 46 -0.09 5.58 -6.52
CA GLU A 46 1.07 6.47 -6.67
C GLU A 46 1.49 7.10 -5.33
N GLU A 47 0.51 7.43 -4.47
CA GLU A 47 0.81 8.00 -3.16
C GLU A 47 1.40 6.93 -2.22
N VAL A 48 0.90 5.70 -2.28
CA VAL A 48 1.50 4.57 -1.56
C VAL A 48 2.93 4.31 -2.05
N GLU A 49 3.19 4.35 -3.35
CA GLU A 49 4.55 4.20 -3.91
C GLU A 49 5.49 5.29 -3.40
N ALA A 50 5.03 6.55 -3.37
CA ALA A 50 5.80 7.67 -2.84
C ALA A 50 6.12 7.51 -1.35
N LEU A 51 5.13 7.10 -0.53
CA LEU A 51 5.30 6.87 0.89
C LEU A 51 6.23 5.69 1.19
N ILE A 52 6.14 4.60 0.42
CA ILE A 52 7.08 3.48 0.52
C ILE A 52 8.50 3.94 0.21
N ASN A 53 8.69 4.73 -0.86
CA ASN A 53 9.99 5.26 -1.19
C ASN A 53 10.53 6.21 -0.11
N GLU A 54 9.69 7.06 0.48
CA GLU A 54 10.07 7.93 1.59
C GLU A 54 10.52 7.09 2.80
N TYR A 55 9.75 6.06 3.16
CA TYR A 55 10.07 5.13 4.24
C TYR A 55 11.43 4.43 4.03
N ILE A 56 11.69 3.92 2.82
CA ILE A 56 12.98 3.30 2.46
C ILE A 56 14.14 4.29 2.56
N ASN A 57 13.94 5.53 2.13
CA ASN A 57 14.99 6.55 2.19
C ASN A 57 15.29 6.99 3.63
N ASP A 58 14.28 6.96 4.52
CA ASP A 58 14.46 7.27 5.94
C ASP A 58 15.20 6.14 6.69
N GLU A 59 14.89 4.87 6.41
CA GLU A 59 15.59 3.70 6.99
C GLU A 59 17.05 3.56 6.50
N ALA A 60 17.43 4.21 5.40
CA ALA A 60 18.77 4.12 4.82
C ALA A 60 19.83 5.03 5.50
N ILE A 61 19.49 5.69 6.61
CA ILE A 61 20.36 6.64 7.35
C ILE A 61 20.94 6.04 8.63
#